data_AF-A0A8S2ZGE8-F1
#
_entry.id   AF-A0A8S2ZGE8-F1
#
_cell.length_a   1.000
_cell.length_b   1.000
_cell.length_c   1.000
_cell.angle_alpha   90.00
_cell.angle_beta   90.00
_cell.angle_gamma   90.00
#
_symmetry.space_group_name_H-M   'P 1'
#
loop_
_entity.id
_entity.type
_entity.pdbx_description
1 polymer ?
#
loop_
_entity_poly.entity_id
_entity_poly.type
_entity_poly.pdbx_seq_one_letter_code
_entity_poly.pdbx_strand_id
1 'polypeptide(L)'
;EIGTTTPGAIGRHGYTFEFVQCQVFHPSSSRRSNTIPLYRYVHTKTGQNFYTNKWQDIGTYARDVIVGSWRSIGIEAYVYSSFQQGTVPFYRYNHSITAQPFYTTSMCEIGTVYPGLIGRYGYRYDGIVGYVVPAEWSSANIAVCEQ
;
A
#
# COMPACT_ATOMS: atom_id res chain seq x y z
N GLU A 1 -8.44 -7.06 -4.13
CA GLU A 1 -8.14 -8.07 -3.09
C GLU A 1 -8.00 -9.43 -3.73
N ILE A 2 -7.03 -10.21 -3.27
CA ILE A 2 -6.70 -11.52 -3.85
C ILE A 2 -7.68 -12.62 -3.44
N GLY A 3 -8.38 -12.48 -2.30
CA GLY A 3 -9.47 -13.39 -1.90
C GLY A 3 -9.02 -14.73 -1.32
N THR A 4 -7.73 -14.90 -1.04
CA THR A 4 -7.16 -16.05 -0.35
C THR A 4 -6.00 -15.61 0.53
N THR A 5 -5.71 -16.38 1.58
CA THR A 5 -4.56 -16.20 2.48
C THR A 5 -3.68 -17.45 2.55
N THR A 6 -3.88 -18.41 1.64
CA THR A 6 -3.12 -19.66 1.58
C THR A 6 -1.93 -19.47 0.63
N PRO A 7 -0.66 -19.54 1.11
CA PRO A 7 0.52 -19.44 0.25
C PRO A 7 0.47 -20.41 -0.93
N GLY A 8 0.77 -19.90 -2.13
CA GLY A 8 0.72 -20.65 -3.39
C GLY A 8 -0.68 -20.80 -3.99
N ALA A 9 -1.76 -20.41 -3.30
CA ALA A 9 -3.10 -20.48 -3.87
C ALA A 9 -3.33 -19.37 -4.90
N ILE A 10 -3.98 -19.72 -6.01
CA ILE A 10 -4.42 -18.77 -7.03
C ILE A 10 -5.71 -18.10 -6.55
N GLY A 11 -5.64 -16.78 -6.35
CA GLY A 11 -6.76 -15.93 -5.98
C GLY A 11 -7.48 -15.30 -7.17
N ARG A 12 -8.22 -14.23 -6.89
CA ARG A 12 -8.93 -13.44 -7.91
C ARG A 12 -7.95 -12.93 -8.96
N HIS A 13 -8.41 -12.89 -10.21
CA HIS A 13 -7.65 -12.38 -11.36
C HIS A 13 -6.34 -13.14 -11.65
N GLY A 14 -6.20 -14.38 -11.18
CA GLY A 14 -5.06 -15.25 -11.49
C GLY A 14 -3.80 -14.94 -10.68
N TYR A 15 -3.86 -14.05 -9.67
CA TYR A 15 -2.72 -13.76 -8.81
C TYR A 15 -2.47 -14.90 -7.82
N THR A 16 -1.23 -15.36 -7.73
CA THR A 16 -0.79 -16.28 -6.68
C THR A 16 -0.59 -15.51 -5.37
N PHE A 17 -1.18 -15.98 -4.29
CA PHE A 17 -0.91 -15.42 -2.97
C PHE A 17 0.43 -15.91 -2.46
N GLU A 18 1.31 -14.99 -2.11
CA GLU A 18 2.61 -15.32 -1.51
C GLU A 18 2.47 -15.36 0.02
N PHE A 19 2.30 -14.21 0.64
CA PHE A 19 2.14 -14.07 2.09
C PHE A 19 1.53 -12.72 2.48
N VAL A 20 1.17 -12.57 3.76
CA VAL A 20 0.77 -11.28 4.35
C VAL A 20 2.03 -10.51 4.75
N GLN A 21 2.23 -9.30 4.24
CA GLN A 21 3.39 -8.46 4.62
C GLN A 21 3.15 -7.67 5.92
N CYS A 22 1.92 -7.18 6.14
CA CYS A 22 1.61 -6.31 7.26
C CYS A 22 0.13 -6.35 7.66
N GLN A 23 -0.15 -5.77 8.82
CA GLN A 23 -1.49 -5.53 9.36
C GLN A 23 -1.76 -4.02 9.44
N VAL A 24 -3.02 -3.67 9.25
CA VAL A 24 -3.55 -2.31 9.36
C VAL A 24 -4.74 -2.29 10.31
N PHE A 25 -5.10 -1.11 10.81
CA PHE A 25 -6.27 -0.99 11.68
C PHE A 25 -7.55 -0.89 10.85
N HIS A 26 -8.52 -1.75 11.14
CA HIS A 26 -9.80 -1.77 10.45
C HIS A 26 -10.55 -0.42 10.63
N PRO A 27 -11.25 0.09 9.60
CA PRO A 27 -11.89 1.42 9.65
C PRO A 27 -13.02 1.52 10.68
N SER A 28 -13.62 0.39 11.10
CA SER A 28 -14.60 0.36 12.18
C SER A 28 -14.00 0.30 13.59
N SER A 29 -12.68 0.14 13.73
CA SER A 29 -12.04 0.23 15.04
C SER A 29 -12.01 1.69 15.51
N SER A 30 -12.17 1.93 16.81
CA SER A 30 -11.98 3.26 17.39
C SER A 30 -10.59 3.76 16.99
N ARG A 31 -10.54 4.89 16.27
CA ARG A 31 -9.29 5.48 15.77
C ARG A 31 -8.26 5.51 16.88
N ARG A 32 -7.16 4.79 16.70
CA ARG A 32 -6.07 4.75 17.68
C ARG A 32 -5.29 6.07 17.63
N SER A 33 -4.71 6.47 18.76
CA SER A 33 -3.80 7.61 18.79
C SER A 33 -2.69 7.45 17.75
N ASN A 34 -2.25 8.58 17.16
CA ASN A 34 -1.19 8.63 16.14
C ASN A 34 -1.50 7.87 14.83
N THR A 35 -2.77 7.58 14.56
CA THR A 35 -3.18 6.99 13.27
C THR A 35 -3.82 8.00 12.33
N ILE A 36 -3.56 7.81 11.05
CA ILE A 36 -4.12 8.57 9.93
C ILE A 36 -4.88 7.62 9.00
N PRO A 37 -5.91 8.11 8.30
CA PRO A 37 -6.66 7.31 7.35
C PRO A 37 -5.79 6.89 6.16
N LEU A 38 -5.99 5.66 5.70
CA LEU A 38 -5.58 5.18 4.40
C LEU A 38 -6.84 5.07 3.54
N TYR A 39 -6.93 5.94 2.54
CA TYR A 39 -8.03 5.98 1.60
C TYR A 39 -7.81 4.98 0.48
N ARG A 40 -8.89 4.38 -0.02
CA ARG A 40 -8.87 3.56 -1.23
C ARG A 40 -9.68 4.20 -2.34
N TYR A 41 -9.10 4.19 -3.53
CA TYR A 41 -9.74 4.58 -4.78
C TYR A 41 -9.67 3.44 -5.76
N VAL A 42 -10.72 3.29 -6.56
CA VAL A 42 -10.81 2.27 -7.61
C VAL A 42 -10.94 2.97 -8.95
N HIS A 43 -10.03 2.67 -9.87
CA HIS A 43 -10.09 3.20 -11.22
C HIS A 43 -11.31 2.62 -11.94
N THR A 44 -12.18 3.48 -12.47
CA THR A 44 -13.52 3.10 -12.94
C THR A 44 -13.50 2.19 -14.17
N LYS A 45 -12.43 2.24 -14.98
CA LYS A 45 -12.28 1.40 -16.18
C LYS A 45 -11.51 0.11 -15.95
N THR A 46 -10.47 0.15 -15.12
CA THR A 46 -9.52 -0.97 -14.99
C THR A 46 -9.71 -1.77 -13.70
N GLY A 47 -10.49 -1.24 -12.73
CA GLY A 47 -10.62 -1.85 -11.40
C GLY A 47 -9.36 -1.74 -10.54
N GLN A 48 -8.34 -1.04 -11.03
CA GLN A 48 -7.07 -0.84 -10.33
C GLN A 48 -7.29 -0.10 -9.01
N ASN A 49 -6.67 -0.59 -7.94
CA ASN A 49 -6.74 0.04 -6.63
C ASN A 49 -5.59 1.04 -6.46
N PHE A 50 -5.88 2.17 -5.83
CA PHE A 50 -4.91 3.15 -5.41
C PHE A 50 -5.15 3.48 -3.93
N TYR A 51 -4.08 3.43 -3.13
CA TYR A 51 -4.12 3.69 -1.71
C TYR A 51 -3.24 4.90 -1.39
N THR A 52 -3.79 5.82 -0.61
CA THR A 52 -3.09 7.04 -0.20
C THR A 52 -3.58 7.52 1.15
N ASN A 53 -2.71 8.15 1.93
CA ASN A 53 -3.10 8.87 3.14
C ASN A 53 -3.45 10.34 2.87
N LYS A 54 -3.32 10.79 1.61
CA LYS A 54 -3.62 12.16 1.15
C LYS A 54 -4.80 12.10 0.19
N TRP A 55 -6.00 12.36 0.69
CA TRP A 55 -7.20 12.37 -0.17
C TRP A 55 -7.12 13.43 -1.27
N GLN A 56 -6.32 14.47 -1.08
CA GLN A 56 -6.04 15.52 -2.06
C GLN A 56 -5.35 15.00 -3.32
N ASP A 57 -4.70 13.82 -3.28
CA ASP A 57 -4.13 13.18 -4.47
C ASP A 57 -5.22 12.93 -5.55
N ILE A 58 -6.48 12.75 -5.13
CA ILE A 58 -7.63 12.55 -6.02
C ILE A 58 -8.60 13.73 -5.97
N GLY A 59 -8.77 14.36 -4.82
CA GLY A 59 -9.67 15.51 -4.64
C GLY A 59 -10.99 15.20 -3.93
N THR A 60 -11.17 13.99 -3.40
CA THR A 60 -12.30 13.66 -2.51
C THR A 60 -11.95 12.54 -1.55
N TYR A 61 -12.47 12.57 -0.33
CA TYR A 61 -12.49 11.42 0.60
C TYR A 61 -13.89 10.81 0.73
N ALA A 62 -14.92 11.46 0.18
CA ALA A 62 -16.30 11.02 0.31
C ALA A 62 -16.50 9.71 -0.47
N ARG A 63 -17.11 8.72 0.18
CA ARG A 63 -17.38 7.40 -0.41
C ARG A 63 -18.31 7.54 -1.62
N ASP A 64 -18.05 6.71 -2.63
CA ASP A 64 -18.77 6.59 -3.90
C ASP A 64 -18.76 7.84 -4.80
N VAL A 65 -18.04 8.90 -4.40
CA VAL A 65 -17.79 10.05 -5.27
C VAL A 65 -16.75 9.70 -6.32
N ILE A 66 -17.02 10.09 -7.57
CA ILE A 66 -16.12 9.93 -8.70
C ILE A 66 -15.45 11.27 -9.02
N VAL A 67 -14.13 11.29 -9.08
CA VAL A 67 -13.33 12.43 -9.56
C VAL A 67 -12.37 11.92 -10.63
N GLY A 68 -12.50 12.47 -11.85
CA GLY A 68 -11.82 11.93 -13.03
C GLY A 68 -12.20 10.46 -13.25
N SER A 69 -11.19 9.59 -13.36
CA SER A 69 -11.38 8.14 -13.54
C SER A 69 -11.34 7.34 -12.23
N TRP A 70 -11.43 7.99 -11.06
CA TRP A 70 -11.29 7.35 -9.76
C TRP A 70 -12.57 7.45 -8.94
N ARG A 71 -13.10 6.30 -8.52
CA ARG A 71 -14.19 6.22 -7.52
C ARG A 71 -13.58 6.06 -6.14
N SER A 72 -13.93 6.94 -5.21
CA SER A 72 -13.52 6.83 -3.81
C SER A 72 -14.32 5.75 -3.09
N ILE A 73 -13.65 4.89 -2.33
CA ILE A 73 -14.28 3.95 -1.38
C ILE A 73 -14.31 4.54 0.04
N GLY A 74 -13.65 5.70 0.23
CA GLY A 74 -13.45 6.34 1.51
C GLY A 74 -12.28 5.72 2.29
N ILE A 75 -12.40 5.72 3.61
CA ILE A 75 -11.38 5.19 4.52
C ILE A 75 -11.47 3.66 4.48
N GLU A 76 -10.41 3.00 4.01
CA GLU A 76 -10.31 1.54 3.95
C GLU A 76 -9.56 1.00 5.16
N ALA A 77 -8.67 1.80 5.76
CA ALA A 77 -7.91 1.43 6.95
C ALA A 77 -7.35 2.66 7.68
N TYR A 78 -6.75 2.44 8.85
CA TYR A 78 -5.87 3.39 9.49
C TYR A 78 -4.46 2.81 9.64
N VAL A 79 -3.46 3.69 9.50
CA VAL A 79 -2.02 3.39 9.62
C VAL A 79 -1.38 4.44 10.52
N TYR A 80 -0.22 4.15 11.13
CA TYR A 80 0.47 5.16 11.92
C TYR A 80 1.05 6.26 11.02
N SER A 81 0.98 7.52 11.46
CA SER A 81 1.49 8.67 10.69
C SER A 81 3.00 8.81 10.72
N SER A 82 3.64 8.22 11.72
CA SER A 82 5.09 8.23 11.92
C SER A 82 5.51 6.90 12.53
N PHE A 83 6.81 6.61 12.50
CA PHE A 83 7.37 5.45 13.16
C PHE A 83 6.89 5.35 14.62
N GLN A 84 6.38 4.17 14.96
CA GLN A 84 6.17 3.71 16.32
C GLN A 84 7.05 2.48 16.55
N GLN A 85 7.41 2.20 17.80
CA GLN A 85 8.14 0.97 18.13
C GLN A 85 7.38 -0.25 17.59
N GLY A 86 8.08 -1.14 16.89
CA GLY A 86 7.50 -2.34 16.28
C GLY A 86 6.75 -2.10 14.96
N THR A 87 6.88 -0.93 14.33
CA THR A 87 6.31 -0.66 13.00
C THR A 87 7.38 -0.50 11.94
N VAL A 88 7.00 -0.76 10.69
CA VAL A 88 7.85 -0.57 9.50
C VAL A 88 7.18 0.40 8.52
N PRO A 89 7.95 1.11 7.68
CA PRO A 89 7.36 1.95 6.65
C PRO A 89 6.57 1.11 5.63
N PHE A 90 5.44 1.63 5.19
CA PHE A 90 4.67 1.10 4.07
C PHE A 90 4.93 1.97 2.84
N TYR A 91 5.79 1.46 1.95
CA TYR A 91 6.26 2.19 0.78
C TYR A 91 5.26 2.07 -0.36
N ARG A 92 5.10 3.17 -1.11
CA ARG A 92 4.41 3.22 -2.39
C ARG A 92 5.41 3.47 -3.51
N TYR A 93 5.23 2.72 -4.58
CA TYR A 93 5.95 2.84 -5.83
C TYR A 93 4.95 2.96 -6.98
N ASN A 94 5.35 3.61 -8.06
CA ASN A 94 4.56 3.67 -9.28
C ASN A 94 5.40 3.19 -10.46
N HIS A 95 4.85 2.28 -11.26
CA HIS A 95 5.51 1.83 -12.48
C HIS A 95 5.62 3.02 -13.45
N SER A 96 6.85 3.29 -13.92
CA SER A 96 7.18 4.49 -14.69
C SER A 96 6.38 4.65 -15.99
N ILE A 97 6.01 3.54 -16.63
CA ILE A 97 5.24 3.52 -17.89
C ILE A 97 3.73 3.33 -17.66
N THR A 98 3.34 2.25 -16.98
CA THR A 98 1.93 1.87 -16.83
C THR A 98 1.19 2.62 -15.72
N ALA A 99 1.91 3.41 -14.90
CA ALA A 99 1.39 4.05 -13.70
C ALA A 99 0.71 3.07 -12.72
N GLN A 100 1.12 1.79 -12.73
CA GLN A 100 0.61 0.80 -11.79
C GLN A 100 1.23 1.01 -10.40
N PRO A 101 0.42 1.22 -9.35
CA PRO A 101 0.95 1.37 -8.02
C PRO A 101 1.34 0.01 -7.45
N PHE A 102 2.43 -0.01 -6.72
CA PHE A 102 2.96 -1.16 -6.00
C PHE A 102 3.26 -0.76 -4.56
N TYR A 103 2.96 -1.64 -3.61
CA TYR A 103 3.11 -1.35 -2.18
C TYR A 103 3.85 -2.49 -1.50
N THR A 104 4.78 -2.14 -0.63
CA THR A 104 5.61 -3.12 0.08
C THR A 104 6.12 -2.55 1.39
N THR A 105 6.42 -3.41 2.34
CA THR A 105 7.20 -3.06 3.54
C THR A 105 8.70 -3.33 3.37
N SER A 106 9.10 -3.98 2.27
CA SER A 106 10.51 -4.29 1.97
C SER A 106 11.12 -3.26 1.03
N MET A 107 12.11 -2.51 1.51
CA MET A 107 12.86 -1.60 0.64
C MET A 107 13.68 -2.32 -0.44
N CYS A 108 14.02 -3.60 -0.22
CA CYS A 108 14.86 -4.38 -1.13
C CYS A 108 14.08 -4.98 -2.31
N GLU A 109 12.74 -5.00 -2.24
CA GLU A 109 11.92 -5.52 -3.32
C GLU A 109 12.08 -4.67 -4.60
N ILE A 110 12.11 -3.35 -4.45
CA ILE A 110 12.37 -2.41 -5.55
C ILE A 110 13.82 -1.90 -5.54
N GLY A 111 14.47 -1.82 -4.38
CA GLY A 111 15.88 -1.44 -4.29
C GLY A 111 16.16 0.07 -4.35
N THR A 112 15.13 0.90 -4.15
CA THR A 112 15.32 2.35 -3.95
C THR A 112 14.21 2.94 -3.08
N VAL A 113 14.55 3.98 -2.32
CA VAL A 113 13.61 4.80 -1.53
C VAL A 113 13.88 6.29 -1.72
N TYR A 114 14.58 6.65 -2.80
CA TYR A 114 14.89 8.04 -3.13
C TYR A 114 13.93 8.56 -4.19
N PRO A 115 13.20 9.66 -3.93
CA PRO A 115 12.26 10.24 -4.88
C PRO A 115 12.93 10.51 -6.24
N GLY A 116 12.24 10.14 -7.32
CA GLY A 116 12.74 10.33 -8.68
C GLY A 116 13.60 9.18 -9.22
N LEU A 117 14.13 8.30 -8.37
CA LEU A 117 14.88 7.12 -8.83
C LEU A 117 13.95 5.99 -9.25
N ILE A 118 14.31 5.34 -10.36
CA ILE A 118 13.67 4.12 -10.85
C ILE A 118 14.50 2.93 -10.37
N GLY A 119 13.88 2.04 -9.60
CA GLY A 119 14.49 0.81 -9.12
C GLY A 119 14.17 -0.38 -10.02
N ARG A 120 14.15 -1.58 -9.43
CA ARG A 120 13.83 -2.84 -10.10
C ARG A 120 12.46 -2.78 -10.75
N TYR A 121 12.30 -3.54 -11.84
CA TYR A 121 11.06 -3.72 -12.59
C TYR A 121 10.42 -2.40 -13.07
N GLY A 122 11.20 -1.33 -13.23
CA GLY A 122 10.71 -0.05 -13.76
C GLY A 122 9.87 0.78 -12.78
N TYR A 123 9.90 0.45 -11.49
CA TYR A 123 9.15 1.16 -10.44
C TYR A 123 9.92 2.36 -9.90
N ARG A 124 9.26 3.52 -9.88
CA ARG A 124 9.76 4.75 -9.25
C ARG A 124 9.23 4.86 -7.83
N TYR A 125 10.10 5.24 -6.89
CA TYR A 125 9.68 5.51 -5.52
C TYR A 125 8.77 6.73 -5.43
N ASP A 126 7.65 6.59 -4.72
CA ASP A 126 6.62 7.63 -4.59
C ASP A 126 6.46 8.14 -3.15
N GLY A 127 6.93 7.37 -2.16
CA GLY A 127 6.95 7.80 -0.76
C GLY A 127 6.47 6.73 0.21
N ILE A 128 6.36 7.13 1.48
CA ILE A 128 5.75 6.35 2.55
C ILE A 128 4.28 6.78 2.68
N VAL A 129 3.35 5.84 2.59
CA VAL A 129 1.91 6.10 2.79
C VAL A 129 1.48 5.90 4.26
N GLY A 130 2.35 5.32 5.08
CA GLY A 130 2.16 5.21 6.53
C GLY A 130 3.14 4.21 7.15
N TYR A 131 2.99 3.97 8.46
CA TYR A 131 3.73 2.95 9.18
C TYR A 131 2.77 1.87 9.66
N VAL A 132 3.15 0.61 9.47
CA VAL A 132 2.30 -0.56 9.66
C VAL A 132 2.98 -1.57 10.58
N VAL A 133 2.17 -2.42 11.22
CA VAL A 133 2.70 -3.54 12.00
C VAL A 133 3.05 -4.64 11.00
N PRO A 134 4.32 -5.08 10.91
CA PRO A 134 4.68 -6.17 10.01
C PRO A 134 4.02 -7.47 10.46
N ALA A 135 3.74 -8.37 9.52
CA ALA A 135 3.31 -9.72 9.90
C ALA A 135 4.49 -10.46 10.54
N GLU A 136 4.24 -11.16 11.66
CA GLU A 136 5.28 -11.83 12.47
C GLU A 136 6.10 -12.87 11.69
N TRP A 137 5.59 -13.34 10.55
CA TRP A 137 6.23 -14.37 9.71
C TRP A 137 6.89 -13.81 8.44
N SER A 138 6.93 -12.49 8.25
CA SER A 138 7.64 -11.93 7.11
C SER A 138 9.15 -11.90 7.40
N SER A 139 9.92 -12.67 6.64
CA SER A 139 11.39 -12.62 6.60
C SER A 139 11.94 -11.22 6.21
N ALA A 140 11.06 -10.27 5.89
CA ALA A 140 11.35 -8.87 5.62
C ALA A 140 11.66 -8.04 6.87
N ASN A 141 11.49 -8.58 8.09
CA ASN A 141 11.70 -7.84 9.34
C ASN A 141 13.18 -7.44 9.60
N ILE A 142 14.13 -7.96 8.82
CA ILE A 142 15.56 -7.59 8.87
C ILE A 142 16.15 -7.55 7.45
N ALA A 143 15.48 -6.92 6.49
CA ALA A 143 16.07 -6.72 5.17
C ALA A 143 17.06 -5.54 5.21
N VAL A 144 18.32 -5.82 5.56
CA VAL A 144 19.44 -4.98 5.11
C VAL A 144 19.62 -5.31 3.63
N CYS A 145 19.44 -4.34 2.73
CA CYS A 145 19.80 -4.58 1.34
C CYS A 145 21.31 -4.70 1.25
N GLU A 146 21.81 -5.94 1.18
CA GLU A 146 23.17 -6.15 0.70
C GLU A 146 23.23 -5.67 -0.76
N GLN A 147 24.19 -4.78 -1.02
CA GLN A 147 24.43 -4.15 -2.33
C GLN A 147 25.08 -5.12 -3.30
#